data_AF-A0A7S3E1J1-F1
#
_entry.id   AF-A0A7S3E1J1-F1
#
_cell.length_a   1.000
_cell.length_b   1.000
_cell.length_c   1.000
_cell.angle_alpha   90.00
_cell.angle_beta   90.00
_cell.angle_gamma   90.00
#
_symmetry.space_group_name_H-M   'P 1'
#
loop_
_entity.id
_entity.type
_entity.pdbx_description
1 polymer ?
#
loop_
_entity_poly.entity_id
_entity_poly.type
_entity_poly.pdbx_seq_one_letter_code
_entity_poly.pdbx_strand_id
1 'polypeptide(L)'
;MKGARYEQVQLTPVSAANGGDGGSDEEDGGSLLRSEEGRQGGGAPSASLLSAEKRHGCGPLANLSWRDPRTVLGVLCLSLFVLVALETLVTTLVVGGGAGPRVDAGAQPVGHEGGAPDGQRVDYLGRPRLVRGAFGVVASDQGDCSALGAAMLSRGGTAVDAAVATALCLGVKNPFASGIGGGAFMLIRSSNGTAEAIDAREVAPERASERMFVDDPKKALEGGLAVAVPMEVLGLHDAWRRHGKLPWKDLVAPAADMALGFPAHPYLVKSVKSHLDAMHKFEPLGKAFLNANGEVPKVGEFCCRRPRLSETLRAVAEQGPQVLYSGALAESLARDVAAAGGILTAEDLRRAEPRHLDVIEARVMGKTVLTFPPPSSGSVAVSILKQIEARGLPVATSGSLGKHRLLEAMKNSFAMRMSLGDPGDRANPFLDLGALDATVADLLSPEYAAALVASTLDNATRPQVEYGGRHGPAYLPDDNGTSHLSIVDAERNAVSMTTTINTGFGSKVVSQSTGILLNNEMDDFSIPGAPNVYGLAPSETNYIRPGKKPLSSMSPMMVLEEDEEAGSGAGEGGKKSNSKLK
;
A
#
# COMPACT_ATOMS: atom_id res chain seq x y z
N MET A 1 -10.31 19.77 30.93
CA MET A 1 -9.87 19.47 29.55
C MET A 1 -8.43 18.99 29.59
N LYS A 2 -8.19 17.68 29.68
CA LYS A 2 -6.83 17.10 29.64
C LYS A 2 -6.51 16.74 28.19
N GLY A 3 -5.44 17.30 27.64
CA GLY A 3 -5.03 17.12 26.24
C GLY A 3 -4.66 15.69 25.93
N ALA A 4 -5.33 15.09 24.95
CA ALA A 4 -4.91 13.84 24.33
C ALA A 4 -3.71 14.10 23.42
N ARG A 5 -2.70 13.23 23.51
CA ARG A 5 -1.57 13.16 22.58
C ARG A 5 -1.92 12.17 21.47
N TYR A 6 -1.77 12.60 20.22
CA TYR A 6 -1.96 11.78 19.03
C TYR A 6 -0.60 11.42 18.47
N GLU A 7 -0.37 10.13 18.22
CA GLU A 7 0.83 9.60 17.56
C GLU A 7 0.35 8.50 16.63
N GLN A 8 0.54 8.73 15.33
CA GLN A 8 0.13 7.78 14.30
C GLN A 8 1.36 7.11 13.71
N VAL A 9 1.37 5.78 13.71
CA VAL A 9 2.47 4.96 13.17
C VAL A 9 2.05 4.44 11.80
N GLN A 10 2.73 4.89 10.75
CA GLN A 10 2.60 4.35 9.40
C GLN A 10 3.65 3.26 9.21
N LEU A 11 3.23 2.02 8.95
CA LEU A 11 4.13 0.96 8.51
C LEU A 11 4.25 1.05 6.98
N THR A 12 5.33 1.66 6.49
CA THR A 12 5.67 1.64 5.06
C THR A 12 6.35 0.31 4.70
N PRO A 13 6.00 -0.32 3.56
CA PRO A 13 6.80 -1.41 3.01
C PRO A 13 8.23 -0.94 2.72
N VAL A 14 9.22 -1.76 3.04
CA VAL A 14 10.62 -1.51 2.68
C VAL A 14 10.76 -1.78 1.18
N SER A 15 10.86 -0.71 0.38
CA SER A 15 11.31 -0.80 -1.02
C SER A 15 12.80 -1.17 -1.03
N ALA A 16 13.15 -2.23 -1.76
CA ALA A 16 14.54 -2.59 -2.01
C ALA A 16 15.20 -1.53 -2.89
N ALA A 17 16.17 -0.81 -2.34
CA ALA A 17 16.99 0.14 -3.09
C ALA A 17 17.97 -0.63 -3.99
N ASN A 18 17.82 -0.51 -5.32
CA ASN A 18 18.89 -0.91 -6.24
C ASN A 18 19.93 0.21 -6.34
N GLY A 19 21.13 -0.08 -5.85
CA GLY A 19 22.34 0.67 -6.17
C GLY A 19 22.76 0.35 -7.60
N GLY A 20 22.65 1.34 -8.48
CA GLY A 20 23.34 1.32 -9.76
C GLY A 20 24.77 1.78 -9.57
N ASP A 21 25.72 0.98 -10.04
CA ASP A 21 27.04 1.46 -10.44
C ASP A 21 27.30 0.93 -11.87
N GLY A 22 27.85 1.79 -12.71
CA GLY A 22 27.77 1.71 -14.18
C GLY A 22 29.04 1.31 -14.91
N GLY A 23 28.85 1.16 -16.22
CA GLY A 23 29.87 1.21 -17.30
C GLY A 23 30.73 -0.04 -17.48
N SER A 24 31.21 -0.41 -18.66
CA SER A 24 31.04 0.06 -20.05
C SER A 24 31.76 -0.95 -20.98
N ASP A 25 31.51 -0.81 -22.30
CA ASP A 25 32.32 -1.27 -23.45
C ASP A 25 32.31 -2.78 -23.78
N GLU A 26 32.38 -3.28 -25.01
CA GLU A 26 32.40 -2.75 -26.39
C GLU A 26 32.22 -3.97 -27.32
N GLU A 27 31.49 -3.77 -28.42
CA GLU A 27 31.71 -4.26 -29.79
C GLU A 27 31.81 -5.74 -30.23
N ASP A 28 31.27 -5.88 -31.46
CA ASP A 28 31.60 -6.78 -32.58
C ASP A 28 31.09 -8.23 -32.68
N GLY A 29 30.20 -8.41 -33.68
CA GLY A 29 30.62 -9.09 -34.91
C GLY A 29 30.23 -10.55 -35.09
N GLY A 30 29.57 -10.84 -36.21
CA GLY A 30 29.93 -12.04 -36.98
C GLY A 30 28.90 -13.16 -37.10
N SER A 31 28.37 -13.22 -38.31
CA SER A 31 27.51 -14.23 -38.93
C SER A 31 27.94 -15.72 -38.87
N LEU A 32 26.94 -16.58 -39.11
CA LEU A 32 26.97 -17.84 -39.91
C LEU A 32 27.73 -19.06 -39.33
N LEU A 33 27.00 -20.16 -39.07
CA LEU A 33 26.91 -21.34 -39.97
C LEU A 33 26.08 -22.49 -39.35
N ARG A 34 25.43 -23.23 -40.28
CA ARG A 34 24.66 -24.49 -40.15
C ARG A 34 25.48 -25.68 -39.62
N SER A 35 24.81 -26.63 -38.96
CA SER A 35 24.60 -28.04 -39.40
C SER A 35 23.88 -28.87 -38.31
N GLU A 36 22.71 -29.44 -38.62
CA GLU A 36 22.43 -30.89 -38.77
C GLU A 36 22.51 -31.69 -37.44
N GLU A 37 21.36 -32.05 -36.87
CA GLU A 37 20.68 -33.36 -36.99
C GLU A 37 21.33 -34.52 -36.22
N GLY A 38 20.54 -35.14 -35.34
CA GLY A 38 20.56 -36.60 -35.22
C GLY A 38 20.73 -37.24 -33.83
N ARG A 39 19.62 -37.80 -33.35
CA ARG A 39 19.48 -39.04 -32.54
C ARG A 39 19.72 -39.06 -31.02
N GLN A 40 18.59 -39.18 -30.31
CA GLN A 40 18.13 -40.32 -29.47
C GLN A 40 19.11 -41.12 -28.60
N GLY A 41 18.67 -41.33 -27.36
CA GLY A 41 19.08 -42.41 -26.43
C GLY A 41 19.75 -41.82 -25.19
N GLY A 42 19.13 -41.80 -24.00
CA GLY A 42 18.53 -42.93 -23.30
C GLY A 42 19.58 -43.50 -22.36
N GLY A 43 19.49 -43.20 -21.06
CA GLY A 43 20.37 -43.78 -20.04
C GLY A 43 20.43 -42.97 -18.75
N ALA A 44 19.59 -43.33 -17.78
CA ALA A 44 19.98 -43.21 -16.37
C ALA A 44 21.17 -44.17 -16.13
N PRO A 45 22.04 -43.93 -15.12
CA PRO A 45 21.68 -44.43 -13.80
C PRO A 45 22.27 -43.69 -12.57
N SER A 46 21.64 -43.98 -11.44
CA SER A 46 22.22 -44.29 -10.12
C SER A 46 23.15 -43.30 -9.40
N ALA A 47 22.71 -42.99 -8.19
CA ALA A 47 23.49 -42.53 -7.05
C ALA A 47 24.61 -43.51 -6.65
N SER A 48 25.74 -42.94 -6.20
CA SER A 48 26.55 -43.52 -5.14
C SER A 48 27.42 -42.44 -4.47
N LEU A 49 27.29 -42.38 -3.15
CA LEU A 49 28.15 -41.69 -2.20
C LEU A 49 29.63 -42.02 -2.40
N LEU A 50 30.53 -41.05 -2.16
CA LEU A 50 31.66 -41.18 -1.25
C LEU A 50 32.35 -39.84 -1.00
N SER A 51 32.76 -39.69 0.25
CA SER A 51 33.43 -38.56 0.90
C SER A 51 34.74 -38.12 0.26
N ALA A 52 34.97 -36.81 0.24
CA ALA A 52 36.31 -36.24 0.32
C ALA A 52 36.27 -34.95 1.16
N GLU A 53 36.82 -35.03 2.37
CA GLU A 53 37.17 -33.87 3.19
C GLU A 53 38.13 -32.96 2.41
N LYS A 54 37.79 -31.67 2.28
CA LYS A 54 38.77 -30.60 2.13
C LYS A 54 38.38 -29.44 3.04
N ARG A 55 39.09 -29.33 4.17
CA ARG A 55 39.23 -28.08 4.92
C ARG A 55 40.23 -27.19 4.18
N HIS A 56 39.83 -25.97 3.84
CA HIS A 56 40.61 -24.72 3.67
C HIS A 56 39.52 -23.65 3.44
N GLY A 57 39.43 -22.48 4.06
CA GLY A 57 40.35 -21.62 4.81
C GLY A 57 39.83 -20.19 4.54
N CYS A 58 39.75 -19.35 5.57
CA CYS A 58 39.18 -17.99 5.54
C CYS A 58 39.62 -17.10 4.37
N GLY A 59 38.72 -16.20 3.97
CA GLY A 59 38.94 -15.10 3.03
C GLY A 59 39.91 -14.01 3.50
N PRO A 60 40.00 -12.89 2.76
CA PRO A 60 41.27 -12.28 2.36
C PRO A 60 41.74 -11.19 3.32
N LEU A 61 42.43 -11.56 4.40
CA LEU A 61 43.20 -10.60 5.22
C LEU A 61 44.61 -11.08 5.59
N ALA A 62 45.03 -12.27 5.12
CA ALA A 62 46.25 -12.92 5.60
C ALA A 62 47.56 -12.54 4.85
N ASN A 63 47.53 -11.68 3.84
CA ASN A 63 48.71 -11.38 3.00
C ASN A 63 49.14 -9.90 3.03
N LEU A 64 49.13 -9.24 4.19
CA LEU A 64 49.88 -7.98 4.35
C LEU A 64 51.32 -8.28 4.80
N SER A 65 52.29 -7.91 3.96
CA SER A 65 53.71 -7.96 4.30
C SER A 65 54.08 -6.79 5.21
N TRP A 66 54.25 -7.06 6.50
CA TRP A 66 54.66 -6.07 7.52
C TRP A 66 56.12 -5.60 7.41
N ARG A 67 56.82 -5.95 6.33
CA ARG A 67 58.21 -5.54 6.07
C ARG A 67 58.33 -4.29 5.20
N ASP A 68 57.24 -3.82 4.59
CA ASP A 68 57.25 -2.58 3.82
C ASP A 68 56.93 -1.38 4.72
N PRO A 69 57.87 -0.44 4.93
CA PRO A 69 57.64 0.76 5.74
C PRO A 69 56.50 1.65 5.20
N ARG A 70 56.13 1.56 3.91
CA ARG A 70 55.00 2.30 3.34
C ARG A 70 53.65 1.73 3.77
N THR A 71 53.55 0.41 3.91
CA THR A 71 52.33 -0.26 4.40
C THR A 71 52.11 0.02 5.89
N VAL A 72 53.18 0.00 6.69
CA VAL A 72 53.12 0.36 8.11
C VAL A 72 52.72 1.83 8.30
N LEU A 73 53.30 2.74 7.50
CA LEU A 73 52.95 4.15 7.54
C LEU A 73 51.49 4.40 7.09
N GLY A 74 51.01 3.68 6.07
CA GLY A 74 49.62 3.75 5.61
C GLY A 74 48.61 3.31 6.68
N VAL A 75 48.87 2.20 7.38
CA VAL A 75 48.01 1.70 8.46
C VAL A 75 48.02 2.64 9.67
N LEU A 76 49.18 3.20 10.03
CA LEU A 76 49.30 4.20 11.10
C LEU A 76 48.57 5.50 10.76
N CYS A 77 48.67 6.00 9.53
CA CYS A 77 47.92 7.18 9.09
C CYS A 77 46.40 6.94 9.09
N LEU A 78 45.94 5.76 8.65
CA LEU A 78 44.52 5.42 8.64
C LEU A 78 43.93 5.33 10.05
N SER A 79 44.68 4.74 10.99
CA SER A 79 44.27 4.63 12.39
C SER A 79 44.30 5.98 13.12
N LEU A 80 45.24 6.87 12.79
CA LEU A 80 45.23 8.26 13.28
C LEU A 80 44.03 9.05 12.74
N PHE A 81 43.66 8.85 11.48
CA PHE A 81 42.50 9.51 10.86
C PHE A 81 41.18 9.08 11.50
N VAL A 82 41.04 7.79 11.81
CA VAL A 82 39.86 7.25 12.51
C VAL A 82 39.76 7.77 13.95
N LEU A 83 40.89 7.92 14.66
CA LEU A 83 40.91 8.50 16.01
C LEU A 83 40.51 9.98 16.04
N VAL A 84 40.98 10.78 15.08
CA VAL A 84 40.61 12.21 14.97
C VAL A 84 39.14 12.38 14.55
N ALA A 85 38.62 11.49 13.70
CA ALA A 85 37.19 11.47 13.33
C ALA A 85 36.29 11.10 14.52
N LEU A 86 36.76 10.23 15.42
CA LEU A 86 36.03 9.86 16.64
C LEU A 86 36.01 10.99 17.69
N GLU A 87 37.11 11.72 17.89
CA GLU A 87 37.12 12.88 18.79
C GLU A 87 36.24 14.04 18.30
N THR A 88 36.21 14.29 16.99
CA THR A 88 35.35 15.35 16.43
C THR A 88 33.85 15.03 16.54
N LEU A 89 33.48 13.75 16.48
CA LEU A 89 32.10 13.29 16.68
C LEU A 89 31.65 13.33 18.15
N VAL A 90 32.55 13.05 19.10
CA VAL A 90 32.25 13.12 20.54
C VAL A 90 32.11 14.58 21.02
N THR A 91 32.88 15.50 20.45
CA THR A 91 32.82 16.92 20.84
C THR A 91 31.55 17.63 20.35
N THR A 92 30.93 17.15 19.26
CA THR A 92 29.64 17.69 18.76
C THR A 92 28.42 17.16 19.51
N LEU A 93 28.57 16.12 20.34
CA LEU A 93 27.47 15.54 21.13
C LEU A 93 27.41 16.04 22.59
N VAL A 94 28.42 16.77 23.08
CA VAL A 94 28.50 17.19 24.49
C VAL A 94 28.19 18.68 24.73
N VAL A 95 28.11 19.53 23.70
CA VAL A 95 27.69 20.95 23.83
C VAL A 95 26.32 21.16 23.19
N GLY A 96 25.28 20.67 23.86
CA GLY A 96 23.88 20.84 23.45
C GLY A 96 22.94 20.87 24.66
N GLY A 97 23.40 21.38 25.80
CA GLY A 97 22.60 21.56 27.01
C GLY A 97 22.50 23.04 27.36
N GLY A 98 21.41 23.69 26.96
CA GLY A 98 21.13 25.09 27.31
C GLY A 98 19.64 25.40 27.16
N ALA A 99 18.96 25.63 28.27
CA ALA A 99 17.55 26.02 28.34
C ALA A 99 17.31 27.42 27.74
N GLY A 100 16.19 27.59 27.01
CA GLY A 100 15.70 28.85 26.46
C GLY A 100 14.21 28.75 26.05
N PRO A 101 13.48 29.87 25.95
CA PRO A 101 12.21 30.09 26.67
C PRO A 101 10.94 29.60 25.95
N ARG A 102 9.88 29.42 26.75
CA ARG A 102 8.48 29.28 26.30
C ARG A 102 8.09 30.48 25.44
N VAL A 103 7.59 30.23 24.24
CA VAL A 103 6.91 31.22 23.40
C VAL A 103 5.45 30.81 23.30
N ASP A 104 4.57 31.62 23.88
CA ASP A 104 3.13 31.55 23.66
C ASP A 104 2.84 31.94 22.21
N ALA A 105 2.31 31.01 21.43
CA ALA A 105 1.82 31.29 20.09
C ALA A 105 0.28 31.35 20.12
N GLY A 106 -0.24 32.58 20.23
CA GLY A 106 -1.62 32.88 19.86
C GLY A 106 -1.80 32.62 18.37
N ALA A 107 -2.71 31.73 18.02
CA ALA A 107 -3.08 31.46 16.64
C ALA A 107 -3.87 32.66 16.08
N GLN A 108 -3.32 33.34 15.08
CA GLN A 108 -4.10 34.18 14.17
C GLN A 108 -4.30 33.42 12.84
N PRO A 109 -5.49 33.52 12.23
CA PRO A 109 -5.78 32.86 10.96
C PRO A 109 -5.03 33.56 9.83
N VAL A 110 -4.29 32.80 9.02
CA VAL A 110 -3.64 33.33 7.82
C VAL A 110 -4.71 33.48 6.74
N GLY A 111 -5.11 34.72 6.50
CA GLY A 111 -5.91 35.12 5.34
C GLY A 111 -5.12 34.96 4.05
N HIS A 112 -5.80 34.54 3.00
CA HIS A 112 -5.24 34.31 1.68
C HIS A 112 -5.34 35.59 0.84
N GLU A 113 -4.30 36.41 0.82
CA GLU A 113 -4.10 37.45 -0.19
C GLU A 113 -2.60 37.62 -0.50
N GLY A 114 -2.27 37.69 -1.80
CA GLY A 114 -0.97 38.15 -2.29
C GLY A 114 -0.05 37.04 -2.82
N GLY A 115 0.28 37.15 -4.12
CA GLY A 115 1.05 36.17 -4.89
C GLY A 115 2.37 35.72 -4.25
N ALA A 116 2.66 34.43 -4.41
CA ALA A 116 3.90 33.81 -3.94
C ALA A 116 5.11 34.43 -4.67
N PRO A 117 6.15 34.87 -3.94
CA PRO A 117 7.43 35.19 -4.56
C PRO A 117 8.10 33.92 -5.07
N ASP A 118 8.77 34.08 -6.21
CA ASP A 118 9.57 33.10 -6.92
C ASP A 118 10.56 32.36 -5.99
N GLY A 119 10.61 31.02 -6.07
CA GLY A 119 11.70 30.23 -5.50
C GLY A 119 11.56 29.67 -4.08
N GLN A 120 10.37 29.50 -3.49
CA GLN A 120 10.26 28.66 -2.29
C GLN A 120 10.55 27.19 -2.64
N ARG A 121 11.76 26.73 -2.30
CA ARG A 121 12.06 25.32 -2.09
C ARG A 121 11.02 24.77 -1.10
N VAL A 122 10.06 24.02 -1.60
CA VAL A 122 9.18 23.20 -0.75
C VAL A 122 10.09 22.23 0.00
N ASP A 123 10.16 22.36 1.32
CA ASP A 123 10.99 21.53 2.18
C ASP A 123 10.37 20.12 2.31
N TYR A 124 10.60 19.28 1.30
CA TYR A 124 10.19 17.87 1.29
C TYR A 124 10.91 17.02 2.34
N LEU A 125 11.93 17.55 3.01
CA LEU A 125 12.72 16.89 4.06
C LEU A 125 12.38 17.41 5.46
N GLY A 126 11.35 18.26 5.58
CA GLY A 126 10.98 18.90 6.84
C GLY A 126 10.84 17.87 7.96
N ARG A 127 11.42 18.18 9.13
CA ARG A 127 11.26 17.35 10.33
C ARG A 127 9.76 17.07 10.54
N PRO A 128 9.35 15.83 10.84
CA PRO A 128 7.95 15.51 11.09
C PRO A 128 7.41 16.46 12.17
N ARG A 129 6.35 17.19 11.84
CA ARG A 129 5.71 18.15 12.74
C ARG A 129 4.45 17.51 13.30
N LEU A 130 4.33 17.52 14.63
CA LEU A 130 3.07 17.20 15.26
C LEU A 130 2.06 18.29 14.91
N VAL A 131 1.00 17.92 14.20
CA VAL A 131 -0.12 18.81 13.87
C VAL A 131 -1.25 18.61 14.89
N ARG A 132 -1.90 19.71 15.30
CA ARG A 132 -3.11 19.70 16.14
C ARG A 132 -4.18 20.55 15.48
N GLY A 133 -5.40 20.05 15.39
CA GLY A 133 -6.55 20.75 14.84
C GLY A 133 -7.72 20.75 15.80
N ALA A 134 -8.43 21.89 15.90
CA ALA A 134 -9.60 22.02 16.77
C ALA A 134 -10.83 21.28 16.22
N PHE A 135 -10.97 21.21 14.89
CA PHE A 135 -12.11 20.60 14.19
C PHE A 135 -11.82 19.16 13.70
N GLY A 136 -10.62 18.67 13.95
CA GLY A 136 -10.13 17.37 13.47
C GLY A 136 -8.79 17.48 12.76
N VAL A 137 -8.30 16.35 12.27
CA VAL A 137 -7.01 16.20 11.58
C VAL A 137 -7.22 15.29 10.38
N VAL A 138 -6.59 15.64 9.26
CA VAL A 138 -6.52 14.83 8.05
C VAL A 138 -5.06 14.58 7.73
N ALA A 139 -4.70 13.31 7.53
CA ALA A 139 -3.40 12.89 7.05
C ALA A 139 -3.57 12.06 5.77
N SER A 140 -2.84 12.43 4.72
CA SER A 140 -2.72 11.68 3.48
C SER A 140 -1.34 11.86 2.87
N ASP A 141 -1.05 11.10 1.81
CA ASP A 141 0.18 11.15 1.02
C ASP A 141 0.31 12.40 0.11
N GLN A 142 -0.66 13.33 0.15
CA GLN A 142 -0.60 14.63 -0.52
C GLN A 142 -1.12 15.77 0.36
N GLY A 143 -0.27 16.77 0.58
CA GLY A 143 -0.58 17.93 1.43
C GLY A 143 -1.83 18.70 0.99
N ASP A 144 -2.00 18.94 -0.31
CA ASP A 144 -3.18 19.66 -0.82
C ASP A 144 -4.49 18.86 -0.63
N CYS A 145 -4.41 17.53 -0.71
CA CYS A 145 -5.57 16.66 -0.47
C CYS A 145 -5.89 16.54 1.02
N SER A 146 -4.87 16.61 1.90
CA SER A 146 -5.07 16.78 3.33
C SER A 146 -5.73 18.12 3.66
N ALA A 147 -5.29 19.20 3.02
CA ALA A 147 -5.88 20.53 3.18
C ALA A 147 -7.34 20.60 2.69
N LEU A 148 -7.67 19.95 1.57
CA LEU A 148 -9.04 19.84 1.09
C LEU A 148 -9.94 19.11 2.09
N GLY A 149 -9.49 17.98 2.64
CA GLY A 149 -10.24 17.25 3.68
C GLY A 149 -10.43 18.09 4.94
N ALA A 150 -9.37 18.79 5.38
CA ALA A 150 -9.44 19.69 6.54
C ALA A 150 -10.42 20.86 6.32
N ALA A 151 -10.54 21.35 5.07
CA ALA A 151 -11.53 22.34 4.70
C ALA A 151 -12.97 21.79 4.84
N MET A 152 -13.21 20.51 4.52
CA MET A 152 -14.52 19.87 4.74
C MET A 152 -14.84 19.77 6.23
N LEU A 153 -13.88 19.38 7.07
CA LEU A 153 -14.06 19.38 8.53
C LEU A 153 -14.38 20.78 9.06
N SER A 154 -13.69 21.81 8.57
CA SER A 154 -13.89 23.20 8.98
C SER A 154 -15.28 23.75 8.58
N ARG A 155 -15.93 23.14 7.59
CA ARG A 155 -17.31 23.45 7.16
C ARG A 155 -18.38 22.68 7.94
N GLY A 156 -17.99 21.95 9.00
CA GLY A 156 -18.89 21.12 9.79
C GLY A 156 -19.12 19.71 9.23
N GLY A 157 -18.28 19.29 8.28
CA GLY A 157 -18.28 17.91 7.78
C GLY A 157 -17.73 16.91 8.79
N THR A 158 -18.09 15.65 8.58
CA THR A 158 -17.61 14.49 9.34
C THR A 158 -16.26 14.00 8.81
N ALA A 159 -15.67 13.06 9.55
CA ALA A 159 -14.49 12.32 9.08
C ALA A 159 -14.73 11.64 7.73
N VAL A 160 -15.97 11.19 7.46
CA VAL A 160 -16.34 10.56 6.18
C VAL A 160 -16.48 11.59 5.06
N ASP A 161 -17.06 12.77 5.31
CA ASP A 161 -17.10 13.84 4.31
C ASP A 161 -15.69 14.25 3.88
N ALA A 162 -14.79 14.41 4.85
CA ALA A 162 -13.39 14.71 4.59
C ALA A 162 -12.69 13.55 3.87
N ALA A 163 -12.97 12.29 4.20
CA ALA A 163 -12.39 11.12 3.54
C ALA A 163 -12.77 11.05 2.06
N VAL A 164 -14.03 11.30 1.72
CA VAL A 164 -14.51 11.34 0.33
C VAL A 164 -13.76 12.40 -0.48
N ALA A 165 -13.72 13.64 0.02
CA ALA A 165 -13.04 14.73 -0.68
C ALA A 165 -11.53 14.47 -0.83
N THR A 166 -10.88 13.96 0.23
CA THR A 166 -9.46 13.60 0.20
C THR A 166 -9.19 12.46 -0.78
N ALA A 167 -9.95 11.37 -0.77
CA ALA A 167 -9.77 10.23 -1.68
C ALA A 167 -9.91 10.64 -3.14
N LEU A 168 -10.94 11.42 -3.49
CA LEU A 168 -11.13 11.90 -4.86
C LEU A 168 -10.02 12.86 -5.31
N CYS A 169 -9.51 13.71 -4.41
CA CYS A 169 -8.33 14.53 -4.68
C CYS A 169 -7.09 13.67 -4.94
N LEU A 170 -6.86 12.62 -4.14
CA LEU A 170 -5.76 11.69 -4.33
C LEU A 170 -5.84 10.97 -5.68
N GLY A 171 -7.03 10.49 -6.06
CA GLY A 171 -7.23 9.87 -7.38
C GLY A 171 -6.91 10.81 -8.56
N VAL A 172 -7.04 12.11 -8.36
CA VAL A 172 -6.68 13.11 -9.37
C VAL A 172 -5.19 13.47 -9.31
N LYS A 173 -4.63 13.71 -8.12
CA LYS A 173 -3.26 14.23 -7.95
C LYS A 173 -2.18 13.13 -7.90
N ASN A 174 -2.50 11.96 -7.37
CA ASN A 174 -1.68 10.75 -7.33
C ASN A 174 -2.25 9.65 -8.25
N PRO A 175 -2.45 9.91 -9.55
CA PRO A 175 -3.09 8.96 -10.47
C PRO A 175 -2.28 7.69 -10.70
N PHE A 176 -1.01 7.65 -10.27
CA PHE A 176 -0.19 6.45 -10.32
C PHE A 176 -0.47 5.49 -9.15
N ALA A 177 -1.23 5.91 -8.14
CA ALA A 177 -1.43 5.16 -6.90
C ALA A 177 -2.88 4.80 -6.61
N SER A 178 -3.83 5.70 -6.88
CA SER A 178 -5.24 5.50 -6.55
C SER A 178 -6.15 6.23 -7.53
N GLY A 179 -7.46 6.00 -7.40
CA GLY A 179 -8.50 6.79 -8.03
C GLY A 179 -9.73 5.99 -8.46
N ILE A 180 -10.70 6.71 -9.04
CA ILE A 180 -12.06 6.19 -9.26
C ILE A 180 -12.16 4.99 -10.22
N GLY A 181 -11.06 4.65 -10.90
CA GLY A 181 -10.94 3.44 -11.71
C GLY A 181 -10.45 2.21 -10.93
N GLY A 182 -10.28 2.30 -9.62
CA GLY A 182 -9.92 1.18 -8.73
C GLY A 182 -10.89 1.01 -7.57
N GLY A 183 -10.36 0.74 -6.38
CA GLY A 183 -11.12 0.28 -5.23
C GLY A 183 -10.49 0.67 -3.91
N ALA A 184 -11.18 0.37 -2.82
CA ALA A 184 -10.76 0.77 -1.48
C ALA A 184 -11.27 -0.17 -0.38
N PHE A 185 -10.55 -0.17 0.74
CA PHE A 185 -11.07 -0.60 2.03
C PHE A 185 -11.22 0.62 2.93
N MET A 186 -12.41 0.80 3.49
CA MET A 186 -12.70 1.90 4.41
C MET A 186 -13.12 1.35 5.77
N LEU A 187 -12.26 1.55 6.77
CA LEU A 187 -12.57 1.30 8.17
C LEU A 187 -13.11 2.59 8.78
N ILE A 188 -14.35 2.55 9.28
CA ILE A 188 -15.03 3.69 9.89
C ILE A 188 -15.28 3.39 11.36
N ARG A 189 -15.02 4.37 12.22
CA ARG A 189 -15.32 4.32 13.65
C ARG A 189 -16.15 5.54 14.02
N SER A 190 -17.39 5.34 14.44
CA SER A 190 -18.25 6.40 14.91
C SER A 190 -17.94 6.76 16.38
N SER A 191 -18.32 7.97 16.77
CA SER A 191 -18.14 8.52 18.12
C SER A 191 -18.90 7.75 19.20
N ASN A 192 -20.00 7.09 18.83
CA ASN A 192 -20.82 6.25 19.70
C ASN A 192 -20.16 4.90 20.09
N GLY A 193 -19.02 4.56 19.51
CA GLY A 193 -18.32 3.30 19.77
C GLY A 193 -18.37 2.27 18.64
N THR A 194 -19.30 2.40 17.68
CA THR A 194 -19.50 1.41 16.62
C THR A 194 -18.43 1.53 15.53
N ALA A 195 -17.94 0.39 15.05
CA ALA A 195 -17.01 0.32 13.94
C ALA A 195 -17.61 -0.50 12.80
N GLU A 196 -17.33 -0.14 11.55
CA GLU A 196 -17.70 -0.93 10.38
C GLU A 196 -16.59 -0.92 9.32
N ALA A 197 -16.58 -1.96 8.51
CA ALA A 197 -15.67 -2.13 7.39
C ALA A 197 -16.47 -2.11 6.08
N ILE A 198 -16.23 -1.11 5.23
CA ILE A 198 -16.82 -1.04 3.88
C ILE A 198 -15.78 -1.53 2.88
N ASP A 199 -16.09 -2.68 2.28
CA ASP A 199 -15.28 -3.34 1.26
C ASP A 199 -15.75 -2.91 -0.13
N ALA A 200 -15.02 -1.94 -0.67
CA ALA A 200 -15.11 -1.49 -2.05
C ALA A 200 -13.90 -1.96 -2.86
N ARG A 201 -13.40 -3.17 -2.59
CA ARG A 201 -12.41 -3.86 -3.42
C ARG A 201 -13.01 -4.22 -4.77
N GLU A 202 -12.20 -4.11 -5.81
CA GLU A 202 -12.54 -4.45 -7.18
C GLU A 202 -12.97 -5.91 -7.31
N VAL A 203 -13.86 -6.16 -8.27
CA VAL A 203 -14.48 -7.47 -8.48
C VAL A 203 -14.08 -8.03 -9.84
N ALA A 204 -13.71 -9.31 -9.89
CA ALA A 204 -13.46 -10.00 -11.15
C ALA A 204 -14.72 -9.99 -12.03
N PRO A 205 -14.64 -9.54 -13.30
CA PRO A 205 -15.79 -9.58 -14.21
C PRO A 205 -16.40 -10.98 -14.34
N GLU A 206 -17.68 -11.07 -14.66
CA GLU A 206 -18.38 -12.37 -14.79
C GLU A 206 -17.77 -13.28 -15.86
N ARG A 207 -17.09 -12.68 -16.86
CA ARG A 207 -16.40 -13.41 -17.93
C ARG A 207 -14.99 -13.84 -17.55
N ALA A 208 -14.53 -13.59 -16.32
CA ALA A 208 -13.22 -14.01 -15.86
C ALA A 208 -13.15 -15.53 -15.76
N SER A 209 -11.95 -16.09 -15.97
CA SER A 209 -11.73 -17.52 -15.80
C SER A 209 -10.44 -17.78 -15.07
N GLU A 210 -10.38 -18.90 -14.35
CA GLU A 210 -9.21 -19.29 -13.55
C GLU A 210 -7.91 -19.24 -14.34
N ARG A 211 -7.96 -19.63 -15.61
CA ARG A 211 -6.79 -19.88 -16.44
C ARG A 211 -6.47 -18.75 -17.41
N MET A 212 -7.17 -17.61 -17.34
CA MET A 212 -7.09 -16.54 -18.34
C MET A 212 -5.69 -15.91 -18.51
N PHE A 213 -4.81 -16.08 -17.53
CA PHE A 213 -3.43 -15.58 -17.55
C PHE A 213 -2.35 -16.68 -17.57
N VAL A 214 -2.73 -17.96 -17.64
CA VAL A 214 -1.75 -19.07 -17.58
C VAL A 214 -0.76 -19.00 -18.73
N ASP A 215 -1.24 -18.72 -19.94
CA ASP A 215 -0.39 -18.68 -21.14
C ASP A 215 0.44 -17.38 -21.23
N ASP A 216 -0.03 -16.30 -20.60
CA ASP A 216 0.63 -15.00 -20.61
C ASP A 216 0.32 -14.18 -19.34
N PRO A 217 1.07 -14.41 -18.24
CA PRO A 217 0.87 -13.71 -16.97
C PRO A 217 0.97 -12.19 -17.06
N LYS A 218 1.70 -11.64 -18.04
CA LYS A 218 1.88 -10.19 -18.19
C LYS A 218 0.58 -9.48 -18.54
N LYS A 219 -0.41 -10.18 -19.10
CA LYS A 219 -1.74 -9.62 -19.37
C LYS A 219 -2.54 -9.28 -18.11
N ALA A 220 -2.10 -9.74 -16.94
CA ALA A 220 -2.68 -9.32 -15.67
C ALA A 220 -2.19 -7.92 -15.25
N LEU A 221 -1.06 -7.44 -15.79
CA LEU A 221 -0.45 -6.16 -15.42
C LEU A 221 -0.89 -4.99 -16.31
N GLU A 222 -1.10 -5.23 -17.61
CA GLU A 222 -1.36 -4.17 -18.58
C GLU A 222 -2.48 -4.53 -19.57
N GLY A 223 -3.21 -3.52 -20.03
CA GLY A 223 -4.29 -3.65 -21.00
C GLY A 223 -5.65 -3.97 -20.37
N GLY A 224 -6.69 -4.05 -21.20
CA GLY A 224 -8.07 -4.17 -20.71
C GLY A 224 -8.36 -5.48 -19.97
N LEU A 225 -7.61 -6.56 -20.23
CA LEU A 225 -7.81 -7.85 -19.58
C LEU A 225 -7.43 -7.83 -18.09
N ALA A 226 -6.54 -6.92 -17.70
CA ALA A 226 -6.12 -6.68 -16.34
C ALA A 226 -7.19 -5.96 -15.48
N VAL A 227 -8.18 -5.33 -16.11
CA VAL A 227 -9.15 -4.46 -15.46
C VAL A 227 -10.19 -5.29 -14.72
N ALA A 228 -10.25 -5.12 -13.40
CA ALA A 228 -11.37 -5.54 -12.57
C ALA A 228 -12.43 -4.42 -12.48
N VAL A 229 -13.64 -4.75 -12.02
CA VAL A 229 -14.74 -3.78 -11.88
C VAL A 229 -14.35 -2.68 -10.88
N PRO A 230 -14.31 -1.39 -11.28
CA PRO A 230 -13.98 -0.29 -10.38
C PRO A 230 -15.06 -0.05 -9.32
N MET A 231 -14.68 0.03 -8.05
CA MET A 231 -15.60 0.05 -6.91
C MET A 231 -15.48 1.29 -6.02
N GLU A 232 -14.42 2.09 -6.17
CA GLU A 232 -14.13 3.20 -5.24
C GLU A 232 -15.30 4.19 -5.10
N VAL A 233 -15.89 4.64 -6.20
CA VAL A 233 -16.96 5.66 -6.16
C VAL A 233 -18.21 5.13 -5.44
N LEU A 234 -18.55 3.85 -5.64
CA LEU A 234 -19.65 3.22 -4.90
C LEU A 234 -19.35 3.15 -3.41
N GLY A 235 -18.13 2.77 -3.03
CA GLY A 235 -17.70 2.72 -1.62
C GLY A 235 -17.74 4.09 -0.95
N LEU A 236 -17.19 5.11 -1.61
CA LEU A 236 -17.21 6.50 -1.12
C LEU A 236 -18.64 7.03 -0.95
N HIS A 237 -19.49 6.82 -1.95
CA HIS A 237 -20.86 7.28 -1.89
C HIS A 237 -21.69 6.51 -0.85
N ASP A 238 -21.47 5.21 -0.70
CA ASP A 238 -22.15 4.42 0.31
C ASP A 238 -21.78 4.85 1.74
N ALA A 239 -20.48 5.06 2.01
CA ALA A 239 -20.00 5.62 3.26
C ALA A 239 -20.63 7.00 3.53
N TRP A 240 -20.62 7.89 2.54
CA TRP A 240 -21.20 9.23 2.63
C TRP A 240 -22.70 9.18 2.95
N ARG A 241 -23.48 8.29 2.32
CA ARG A 241 -24.91 8.17 2.64
C ARG A 241 -25.18 7.76 4.09
N ARG A 242 -24.28 6.99 4.70
CA ARG A 242 -24.42 6.48 6.07
C ARG A 242 -23.91 7.44 7.13
N HIS A 243 -22.85 8.19 6.84
CA HIS A 243 -22.10 8.97 7.83
C HIS A 243 -21.84 10.43 7.45
N GLY A 244 -22.07 10.81 6.19
CA GLY A 244 -21.82 12.15 5.69
C GLY A 244 -22.86 13.17 6.17
N LYS A 245 -22.44 14.43 6.23
CA LYS A 245 -23.28 15.59 6.57
C LYS A 245 -23.29 16.65 5.47
N LEU A 246 -22.20 16.78 4.71
CA LEU A 246 -22.11 17.77 3.65
C LEU A 246 -22.79 17.28 2.37
N PRO A 247 -23.26 18.17 1.49
CA PRO A 247 -23.80 17.76 0.19
C PRO A 247 -22.75 17.00 -0.62
N TRP A 248 -23.10 15.84 -1.19
CA TRP A 248 -22.20 15.00 -2.01
C TRP A 248 -21.46 15.81 -3.09
N LYS A 249 -22.19 16.67 -3.79
CA LYS A 249 -21.66 17.55 -4.83
C LYS A 249 -20.46 18.37 -4.36
N ASP A 250 -20.51 18.89 -3.13
CA ASP A 250 -19.46 19.74 -2.56
C ASP A 250 -18.17 18.95 -2.27
N LEU A 251 -18.28 17.62 -2.11
CA LEU A 251 -17.15 16.72 -1.89
C LEU A 251 -16.49 16.29 -3.20
N VAL A 252 -17.27 16.16 -4.28
CA VAL A 252 -16.80 15.67 -5.59
C VAL A 252 -16.32 16.80 -6.51
N ALA A 253 -17.02 17.93 -6.52
CA ALA A 253 -16.73 19.04 -7.44
C ALA A 253 -15.27 19.53 -7.41
N PRO A 254 -14.59 19.63 -6.24
CA PRO A 254 -13.18 20.03 -6.21
C PRO A 254 -12.27 19.10 -7.03
N ALA A 255 -12.51 17.78 -6.99
CA ALA A 255 -11.74 16.83 -7.79
C ALA A 255 -12.04 16.98 -9.30
N ALA A 256 -13.29 17.30 -9.66
CA ALA A 256 -13.64 17.60 -11.04
C ALA A 256 -12.90 18.84 -11.57
N ASP A 257 -12.76 19.89 -10.75
CA ASP A 257 -12.00 21.09 -11.11
C ASP A 257 -10.50 20.77 -11.25
N MET A 258 -9.92 20.02 -10.31
CA MET A 258 -8.51 19.59 -10.37
C MET A 258 -8.21 18.70 -11.59
N ALA A 259 -9.18 17.95 -12.10
CA ALA A 259 -9.00 17.13 -13.29
C ALA A 259 -8.74 17.95 -14.57
N LEU A 260 -9.01 19.26 -14.57
CA LEU A 260 -8.64 20.18 -15.66
C LEU A 260 -7.13 20.53 -15.67
N GLY A 261 -6.41 20.12 -14.63
CA GLY A 261 -4.96 20.22 -14.52
C GLY A 261 -4.52 20.77 -13.17
N PHE A 262 -3.26 20.51 -12.83
CA PHE A 262 -2.63 20.98 -11.59
C PHE A 262 -1.10 21.07 -11.75
N PRO A 263 -0.39 21.82 -10.89
CA PRO A 263 1.06 21.83 -10.88
C PRO A 263 1.63 20.45 -10.53
N ALA A 264 2.50 19.91 -11.38
CA ALA A 264 3.09 18.58 -11.19
C ALA A 264 3.98 18.53 -9.93
N HIS A 265 3.68 17.66 -8.98
CA HIS A 265 4.53 17.45 -7.81
C HIS A 265 5.69 16.47 -8.11
N PRO A 266 6.79 16.48 -7.34
CA PRO A 266 7.98 15.67 -7.64
C PRO A 266 7.72 14.17 -7.76
N TYR A 267 6.86 13.62 -6.91
CA TYR A 267 6.54 12.19 -6.97
C TYR A 267 5.79 11.82 -8.26
N LEU A 268 4.88 12.67 -8.76
CA LEU A 268 4.21 12.42 -10.04
C LEU A 268 5.22 12.48 -11.20
N VAL A 269 6.09 13.48 -11.22
CA VAL A 269 7.14 13.60 -12.24
C VAL A 269 8.05 12.37 -12.23
N LYS A 270 8.45 11.90 -11.04
CA LYS A 270 9.22 10.67 -10.89
C LYS A 270 8.44 9.46 -11.41
N SER A 271 7.18 9.31 -11.03
CA SER A 271 6.34 8.19 -11.47
C SER A 271 6.12 8.18 -12.98
N VAL A 272 5.85 9.33 -13.60
CA VAL A 272 5.73 9.45 -15.07
C VAL A 272 7.05 9.06 -15.74
N LYS A 273 8.19 9.54 -15.24
CA LYS A 273 9.51 9.19 -15.76
C LYS A 273 9.79 7.68 -15.66
N SER A 274 9.46 7.06 -14.54
CA SER A 274 9.63 5.62 -14.33
C SER A 274 8.71 4.75 -15.21
N HIS A 275 7.67 5.33 -15.80
CA HIS A 275 6.71 4.65 -16.68
C HIS A 275 6.69 5.22 -18.09
N LEU A 276 7.76 5.88 -18.54
CA LEU A 276 7.80 6.59 -19.82
C LEU A 276 7.52 5.67 -21.02
N ASP A 277 8.01 4.42 -20.98
CA ASP A 277 7.72 3.41 -22.01
C ASP A 277 6.22 3.13 -22.10
N ALA A 278 5.52 3.01 -20.96
CA ALA A 278 4.08 2.85 -20.93
C ALA A 278 3.36 4.12 -21.44
N MET A 279 3.85 5.31 -21.09
CA MET A 279 3.28 6.57 -21.60
C MET A 279 3.36 6.67 -23.12
N HIS A 280 4.43 6.18 -23.74
CA HIS A 280 4.58 6.15 -25.20
C HIS A 280 3.80 5.00 -25.85
N LYS A 281 3.69 3.84 -25.18
CA LYS A 281 2.95 2.67 -25.68
C LYS A 281 1.44 2.86 -25.65
N PHE A 282 0.91 3.48 -24.60
CA PHE A 282 -0.53 3.69 -24.39
C PHE A 282 -0.89 5.16 -24.65
N GLU A 283 -1.27 5.50 -25.88
CA GLU A 283 -1.52 6.89 -26.29
C GLU A 283 -2.47 7.66 -25.37
N PRO A 284 -3.62 7.10 -24.92
CA PRO A 284 -4.51 7.81 -24.00
C PRO A 284 -3.86 8.14 -22.65
N LEU A 285 -2.95 7.28 -22.18
CA LEU A 285 -2.18 7.51 -20.95
C LEU A 285 -1.12 8.60 -21.15
N GLY A 286 -0.35 8.51 -22.25
CA GLY A 286 0.64 9.52 -22.61
C GLY A 286 0.01 10.90 -22.77
N LYS A 287 -1.11 10.99 -23.48
CA LYS A 287 -1.89 12.23 -23.64
C LYS A 287 -2.39 12.80 -22.31
N ALA A 288 -2.68 11.94 -21.34
CA ALA A 288 -3.16 12.37 -20.03
C ALA A 288 -2.04 12.94 -19.14
N PHE A 289 -0.79 12.50 -19.26
CA PHE A 289 0.27 12.78 -18.27
C PHE A 289 1.59 13.33 -18.82
N LEU A 290 1.85 13.22 -20.12
CA LEU A 290 2.95 13.94 -20.77
C LEU A 290 2.54 15.38 -21.06
N ASN A 291 3.53 16.26 -21.20
CA ASN A 291 3.29 17.65 -21.57
C ASN A 291 2.91 17.78 -23.06
N ALA A 292 2.67 19.02 -23.51
CA ALA A 292 2.27 19.30 -24.89
C ALA A 292 3.29 18.86 -25.96
N ASN A 293 4.56 18.66 -25.58
CA ASN A 293 5.61 18.18 -26.46
C ASN A 293 5.74 16.63 -26.45
N GLY A 294 4.93 15.93 -25.65
CA GLY A 294 5.08 14.49 -25.42
C GLY A 294 6.25 14.14 -24.49
N GLU A 295 6.68 15.08 -23.64
CA GLU A 295 7.79 14.90 -22.70
C GLU A 295 7.27 14.80 -21.26
N VAL A 296 8.12 14.29 -20.35
CA VAL A 296 7.82 14.27 -18.91
C VAL A 296 7.66 15.72 -18.40
N PRO A 297 6.56 16.06 -17.70
CA PRO A 297 6.36 17.42 -17.18
C PRO A 297 7.43 17.77 -16.13
N LYS A 298 7.80 19.05 -16.07
CA LYS A 298 8.70 19.56 -15.02
C LYS A 298 7.94 19.71 -13.71
N VAL A 299 8.66 19.63 -12.59
CA VAL A 299 8.08 19.93 -11.27
C VAL A 299 7.54 21.36 -11.27
N GLY A 300 6.30 21.53 -10.82
CA GLY A 300 5.56 22.80 -10.84
C GLY A 300 4.91 23.15 -12.18
N GLU A 301 5.21 22.44 -13.26
CA GLU A 301 4.55 22.63 -14.55
C GLU A 301 3.07 22.25 -14.44
N PHE A 302 2.20 23.11 -14.96
CA PHE A 302 0.77 22.82 -15.00
C PHE A 302 0.47 21.76 -16.06
N CYS A 303 0.19 20.52 -15.62
CA CYS A 303 0.09 19.35 -16.49
C CYS A 303 -1.23 18.62 -16.31
N CYS A 304 -1.27 17.39 -16.85
CA CYS A 304 -2.11 16.33 -16.34
C CYS A 304 -3.62 16.56 -16.54
N ARG A 305 -3.93 17.25 -17.65
CA ARG A 305 -5.27 17.72 -18.00
C ARG A 305 -6.10 16.56 -18.54
N ARG A 306 -7.13 16.17 -17.78
CA ARG A 306 -8.09 15.12 -18.12
C ARG A 306 -9.51 15.71 -18.17
N PRO A 307 -9.86 16.48 -19.23
CA PRO A 307 -11.17 17.13 -19.32
C PRO A 307 -12.34 16.14 -19.31
N ARG A 308 -12.18 14.95 -19.91
CA ARG A 308 -13.18 13.88 -19.82
C ARG A 308 -13.41 13.38 -18.40
N LEU A 309 -12.34 13.28 -17.60
CA LEU A 309 -12.45 12.95 -16.18
C LEU A 309 -13.16 14.06 -15.40
N SER A 310 -12.90 15.32 -15.73
CA SER A 310 -13.62 16.46 -15.16
C SER A 310 -15.13 16.37 -15.44
N GLU A 311 -15.52 16.15 -16.69
CA GLU A 311 -16.92 15.96 -17.10
C GLU A 311 -17.58 14.79 -16.36
N THR A 312 -16.87 13.67 -16.26
CA THR A 312 -17.32 12.48 -15.54
C THR A 312 -17.53 12.76 -14.05
N LEU A 313 -16.56 13.39 -13.38
CA LEU A 313 -16.67 13.75 -11.97
C LEU A 313 -17.78 14.78 -11.73
N ARG A 314 -18.02 15.71 -12.67
CA ARG A 314 -19.20 16.60 -12.59
C ARG A 314 -20.50 15.83 -12.71
N ALA A 315 -20.61 14.87 -13.64
CA ALA A 315 -21.80 14.02 -13.73
C ALA A 315 -22.02 13.23 -12.42
N VAL A 316 -20.97 12.66 -11.84
CA VAL A 316 -21.02 11.99 -10.53
C VAL A 316 -21.44 12.94 -9.41
N ALA A 317 -20.96 14.18 -9.41
CA ALA A 317 -21.31 15.19 -8.42
C ALA A 317 -22.81 15.58 -8.47
N GLU A 318 -23.37 15.73 -9.67
CA GLU A 318 -24.76 16.17 -9.87
C GLU A 318 -25.78 15.04 -9.80
N GLN A 319 -25.44 13.86 -10.34
CA GLN A 319 -26.39 12.76 -10.56
C GLN A 319 -26.10 11.54 -9.67
N GLY A 320 -25.01 11.57 -8.90
CA GLY A 320 -24.55 10.46 -8.07
C GLY A 320 -23.73 9.42 -8.84
N PRO A 321 -23.23 8.38 -8.15
CA PRO A 321 -22.32 7.40 -8.74
C PRO A 321 -22.95 6.61 -9.90
N GLN A 322 -24.26 6.42 -9.90
CA GLN A 322 -24.96 5.53 -10.83
C GLN A 322 -24.79 5.89 -12.30
N VAL A 323 -24.36 7.12 -12.63
CA VAL A 323 -23.95 7.48 -13.98
C VAL A 323 -22.78 6.64 -14.51
N LEU A 324 -21.91 6.14 -13.64
CA LEU A 324 -20.78 5.27 -14.01
C LEU A 324 -21.15 3.79 -14.06
N TYR A 325 -22.24 3.41 -13.41
CA TYR A 325 -22.59 2.01 -13.17
C TYR A 325 -23.84 1.56 -13.96
N SER A 326 -24.59 2.51 -14.52
CA SER A 326 -25.76 2.24 -15.34
C SER A 326 -25.91 3.24 -16.49
N GLY A 327 -26.62 2.83 -17.54
CA GLY A 327 -26.93 3.68 -18.69
C GLY A 327 -25.74 3.95 -19.63
N ALA A 328 -25.84 5.02 -20.42
CA ALA A 328 -24.99 5.24 -21.59
C ALA A 328 -23.49 5.43 -21.27
N LEU A 329 -23.16 6.03 -20.13
CA LEU A 329 -21.76 6.24 -19.74
C LEU A 329 -21.12 4.94 -19.23
N ALA A 330 -21.84 4.13 -18.46
CA ALA A 330 -21.42 2.78 -18.08
C ALA A 330 -21.20 1.87 -19.30
N GLU A 331 -22.12 1.92 -20.27
CA GLU A 331 -21.96 1.19 -21.55
C GLU A 331 -20.74 1.68 -22.35
N SER A 332 -20.45 2.99 -22.32
CA SER A 332 -19.29 3.55 -23.01
C SER A 332 -17.98 3.14 -22.34
N LEU A 333 -17.94 3.15 -21.01
CA LEU A 333 -16.80 2.64 -20.24
C LEU A 333 -16.53 1.17 -20.55
N ALA A 334 -17.57 0.32 -20.54
CA ALA A 334 -17.43 -1.10 -20.89
C ALA A 334 -16.94 -1.30 -22.33
N ARG A 335 -17.41 -0.48 -23.29
CA ARG A 335 -16.92 -0.51 -24.67
C ARG A 335 -15.44 -0.11 -24.78
N ASP A 336 -15.00 0.90 -24.04
CA ASP A 336 -13.60 1.31 -24.02
C ASP A 336 -12.70 0.21 -23.46
N VAL A 337 -13.13 -0.46 -22.38
CA VAL A 337 -12.40 -1.61 -21.80
C VAL A 337 -12.33 -2.77 -22.79
N ALA A 338 -13.45 -3.10 -23.45
CA ALA A 338 -13.47 -4.13 -24.48
C ALA A 338 -12.55 -3.78 -25.68
N ALA A 339 -12.51 -2.52 -26.10
CA ALA A 339 -11.61 -2.04 -27.14
C ALA A 339 -10.13 -2.15 -26.74
N ALA A 340 -9.83 -2.07 -25.44
CA ALA A 340 -8.51 -2.34 -24.88
C ALA A 340 -8.22 -3.83 -24.64
N GLY A 341 -9.09 -4.74 -25.10
CA GLY A 341 -8.94 -6.20 -24.96
C GLY A 341 -9.47 -6.77 -23.64
N GLY A 342 -10.28 -6.00 -22.91
CA GLY A 342 -10.87 -6.40 -21.64
C GLY A 342 -12.18 -7.17 -21.75
N ILE A 343 -12.59 -7.71 -20.60
CA ILE A 343 -13.76 -8.59 -20.47
C ILE A 343 -14.87 -8.02 -19.59
N LEU A 344 -14.62 -6.86 -18.95
CA LEU A 344 -15.61 -6.11 -18.18
C LEU A 344 -16.77 -5.67 -19.07
N THR A 345 -17.99 -5.88 -18.59
CA THR A 345 -19.23 -5.56 -19.27
C THR A 345 -20.04 -4.50 -18.53
N ALA A 346 -21.02 -3.91 -19.20
CA ALA A 346 -21.96 -2.98 -18.55
C ALA A 346 -22.80 -3.69 -17.47
N GLU A 347 -23.03 -4.99 -17.60
CA GLU A 347 -23.74 -5.79 -16.60
C GLU A 347 -22.91 -5.98 -15.33
N ASP A 348 -21.58 -6.15 -15.46
CA ASP A 348 -20.67 -6.20 -14.31
C ASP A 348 -20.73 -4.89 -13.52
N LEU A 349 -20.68 -3.75 -14.22
CA LEU A 349 -20.83 -2.42 -13.61
C LEU A 349 -22.20 -2.27 -12.92
N ARG A 350 -23.27 -2.75 -13.55
CA ARG A 350 -24.64 -2.62 -13.01
C ARG A 350 -24.87 -3.44 -11.73
N ARG A 351 -24.17 -4.56 -11.58
CA ARG A 351 -24.27 -5.45 -10.40
C ARG A 351 -23.31 -5.07 -9.28
N ALA A 352 -22.38 -4.15 -9.54
CA ALA A 352 -21.37 -3.72 -8.59
C ALA A 352 -22.01 -3.16 -7.31
N GLU A 353 -21.65 -3.74 -6.16
CA GLU A 353 -22.03 -3.23 -4.84
C GLU A 353 -20.91 -3.41 -3.80
N PRO A 354 -20.65 -2.40 -2.93
CA PRO A 354 -19.75 -2.56 -1.79
C PRO A 354 -20.32 -3.57 -0.78
N ARG A 355 -19.43 -4.30 -0.09
CA ARG A 355 -19.84 -5.20 1.02
C ARG A 355 -19.61 -4.51 2.36
N HIS A 356 -20.47 -4.79 3.33
CA HIS A 356 -20.29 -4.38 4.72
C HIS A 356 -19.86 -5.58 5.54
N LEU A 357 -18.72 -5.46 6.21
CA LEU A 357 -18.11 -6.55 6.96
C LEU A 357 -17.99 -6.18 8.44
N ASP A 358 -18.04 -7.19 9.28
CA ASP A 358 -17.70 -7.04 10.69
C ASP A 358 -16.20 -6.79 10.83
N VAL A 359 -15.85 -5.82 11.67
CA VAL A 359 -14.45 -5.42 11.89
C VAL A 359 -13.74 -6.47 12.73
N ILE A 360 -12.47 -6.75 12.41
CA ILE A 360 -11.62 -7.53 13.31
C ILE A 360 -11.19 -6.65 14.47
N GLU A 361 -11.54 -7.05 15.70
CA GLU A 361 -11.03 -6.48 16.93
C GLU A 361 -9.98 -7.41 17.56
N ALA A 362 -8.78 -6.91 17.80
CA ALA A 362 -7.69 -7.67 18.41
C ALA A 362 -7.03 -6.90 19.54
N ARG A 363 -6.65 -7.60 20.62
CA ARG A 363 -5.81 -7.03 21.69
C ARG A 363 -4.34 -7.32 21.42
N VAL A 364 -3.51 -6.29 21.45
CA VAL A 364 -2.05 -6.39 21.30
C VAL A 364 -1.38 -5.17 21.95
N MET A 365 -0.28 -5.40 22.67
CA MET A 365 0.48 -4.38 23.41
C MET A 365 -0.36 -3.56 24.39
N GLY A 366 -1.34 -4.19 25.04
CA GLY A 366 -2.28 -3.51 25.94
C GLY A 366 -3.18 -2.47 25.26
N LYS A 367 -3.37 -2.58 23.94
CA LYS A 367 -4.28 -1.75 23.13
C LYS A 367 -5.30 -2.62 22.41
N THR A 368 -6.41 -2.01 22.04
CA THR A 368 -7.36 -2.60 21.08
C THR A 368 -7.03 -2.11 19.68
N VAL A 369 -6.87 -3.03 18.76
CA VAL A 369 -6.61 -2.77 17.35
C VAL A 369 -7.83 -3.20 16.55
N LEU A 370 -8.39 -2.26 15.79
CA LEU A 370 -9.43 -2.52 14.81
C LEU A 370 -8.78 -2.66 13.44
N THR A 371 -9.12 -3.71 12.68
CA THR A 371 -8.61 -3.89 11.32
C THR A 371 -9.61 -4.63 10.44
N PHE A 372 -9.27 -4.76 9.17
CA PHE A 372 -10.15 -5.25 8.12
C PHE A 372 -10.08 -6.79 7.99
N PRO A 373 -11.21 -7.49 7.82
CA PRO A 373 -11.23 -8.94 7.55
C PRO A 373 -10.82 -9.29 6.11
N PRO A 374 -10.60 -10.57 5.78
CA PRO A 374 -10.40 -11.01 4.40
C PRO A 374 -11.50 -10.48 3.44
N PRO A 375 -11.15 -10.06 2.20
CA PRO A 375 -9.89 -10.31 1.50
C PRO A 375 -8.72 -9.36 1.84
N SER A 376 -8.83 -8.51 2.88
CA SER A 376 -7.68 -7.77 3.41
C SER A 376 -6.73 -8.67 4.21
N SER A 377 -5.45 -8.26 4.30
CA SER A 377 -4.42 -8.89 5.12
C SER A 377 -4.33 -8.33 6.56
N GLY A 378 -5.38 -7.69 7.09
CA GLY A 378 -5.36 -7.06 8.43
C GLY A 378 -4.93 -8.00 9.57
N SER A 379 -5.38 -9.25 9.55
CA SER A 379 -4.98 -10.27 10.54
C SER A 379 -3.50 -10.63 10.49
N VAL A 380 -2.86 -10.54 9.31
CA VAL A 380 -1.42 -10.75 9.13
C VAL A 380 -0.64 -9.66 9.88
N ALA A 381 -1.05 -8.40 9.75
CA ALA A 381 -0.43 -7.28 10.47
C ALA A 381 -0.56 -7.45 12.00
N VAL A 382 -1.72 -7.89 12.48
CA VAL A 382 -1.92 -8.17 13.91
C VAL A 382 -1.02 -9.32 14.39
N SER A 383 -0.86 -10.38 13.61
CA SER A 383 0.03 -11.50 13.95
C SER A 383 1.48 -11.05 14.12
N ILE A 384 1.97 -10.15 13.26
CA ILE A 384 3.31 -9.56 13.39
C ILE A 384 3.43 -8.82 14.73
N LEU A 385 2.43 -7.98 15.08
CA LEU A 385 2.44 -7.24 16.34
C LEU A 385 2.42 -8.17 17.56
N LYS A 386 1.65 -9.25 17.52
CA LYS A 386 1.58 -10.25 18.61
C LYS A 386 2.90 -11.00 18.79
N GLN A 387 3.59 -11.34 17.71
CA GLN A 387 4.92 -11.95 17.77
C GLN A 387 5.99 -10.98 18.31
N ILE A 388 5.84 -9.68 18.08
CA ILE A 388 6.70 -8.65 18.68
C ILE A 388 6.38 -8.52 20.17
N GLU A 389 5.10 -8.46 20.55
CA GLU A 389 4.65 -8.41 21.95
C GLU A 389 5.16 -9.61 22.76
N ALA A 390 5.04 -10.83 22.23
CA ALA A 390 5.49 -12.05 22.87
C ALA A 390 7.01 -12.10 23.15
N ARG A 391 7.82 -11.28 22.46
CA ARG A 391 9.26 -11.13 22.71
C ARG A 391 9.61 -10.01 23.70
N GLY A 392 8.66 -9.15 24.05
CA GLY A 392 8.82 -8.01 24.95
C GLY A 392 9.36 -6.72 24.27
N LEU A 393 8.79 -5.57 24.65
CA LEU A 393 9.28 -4.22 24.31
C LEU A 393 10.25 -3.71 25.40
N PRO A 394 11.26 -2.87 25.10
CA PRO A 394 11.58 -2.20 23.82
C PRO A 394 12.57 -2.98 22.94
N VAL A 395 12.94 -4.20 23.34
CA VAL A 395 14.06 -4.96 22.78
C VAL A 395 13.80 -5.45 21.35
N ALA A 396 12.53 -5.66 20.98
CA ALA A 396 12.16 -6.38 19.76
C ALA A 396 12.43 -5.66 18.42
N THR A 397 12.75 -4.36 18.40
CA THR A 397 12.95 -3.61 17.13
C THR A 397 14.29 -2.87 17.02
N SER A 398 15.13 -2.94 18.05
CA SER A 398 16.41 -2.22 18.09
C SER A 398 17.60 -3.13 17.75
N GLY A 399 18.61 -2.58 17.07
CA GLY A 399 19.81 -3.32 16.68
C GLY A 399 19.58 -4.38 15.58
N SER A 400 20.63 -5.11 15.23
CA SER A 400 20.57 -6.18 14.21
C SER A 400 19.62 -7.31 14.63
N LEU A 401 19.65 -7.69 15.91
CA LEU A 401 18.80 -8.75 16.44
C LEU A 401 17.31 -8.38 16.43
N GLY A 402 16.95 -7.15 16.79
CA GLY A 402 15.56 -6.68 16.70
C GLY A 402 15.06 -6.67 15.25
N LYS A 403 15.86 -6.18 14.31
CA LYS A 403 15.53 -6.24 12.87
C LYS A 403 15.35 -7.68 12.40
N HIS A 404 16.25 -8.58 12.78
CA HIS A 404 16.13 -10.01 12.47
C HIS A 404 14.82 -10.59 12.98
N ARG A 405 14.47 -10.37 14.25
CA ARG A 405 13.23 -10.85 14.85
C ARG A 405 11.97 -10.26 14.20
N LEU A 406 12.01 -8.99 13.80
CA LEU A 406 10.94 -8.35 13.02
C LEU A 406 10.76 -9.04 11.66
N LEU A 407 11.86 -9.31 10.95
CA LEU A 407 11.84 -10.01 9.67
C LEU A 407 11.29 -11.44 9.83
N GLU A 408 11.69 -12.17 10.86
CA GLU A 408 11.15 -13.51 11.13
C GLU A 408 9.65 -13.47 11.46
N ALA A 409 9.18 -12.47 12.22
CA ALA A 409 7.76 -12.28 12.48
C ALA A 409 6.96 -12.00 11.19
N MET A 410 7.51 -11.18 10.29
CA MET A 410 6.94 -10.95 8.96
C MET A 410 6.87 -12.25 8.17
N LYS A 411 7.98 -12.99 8.02
CA LYS A 411 8.00 -14.25 7.25
C LYS A 411 6.99 -15.26 7.75
N ASN A 412 6.91 -15.46 9.08
CA ASN A 412 5.92 -16.34 9.70
C ASN A 412 4.48 -15.95 9.33
N SER A 413 4.16 -14.66 9.42
CA SER A 413 2.81 -14.15 9.18
C SER A 413 2.45 -14.18 7.68
N PHE A 414 3.40 -13.81 6.81
CA PHE A 414 3.22 -13.85 5.36
C PHE A 414 3.09 -15.28 4.82
N ALA A 415 3.70 -16.28 5.46
CA ALA A 415 3.48 -17.68 5.09
C ALA A 415 2.01 -18.10 5.27
N MET A 416 1.32 -17.57 6.29
CA MET A 416 -0.10 -17.82 6.51
C MET A 416 -1.03 -16.97 5.65
N ARG A 417 -0.57 -15.79 5.19
CA ARG A 417 -1.34 -14.93 4.26
C ARG A 417 -1.86 -15.72 3.05
N MET A 418 -1.11 -16.73 2.62
CA MET A 418 -1.45 -17.59 1.48
C MET A 418 -2.66 -18.50 1.70
N SER A 419 -3.16 -18.59 2.93
CA SER A 419 -4.40 -19.29 3.28
C SER A 419 -5.60 -18.33 3.41
N LEU A 420 -5.41 -17.04 3.14
CA LEU A 420 -6.48 -16.04 3.09
C LEU A 420 -6.97 -15.84 1.65
N GLY A 421 -8.22 -15.42 1.50
CA GLY A 421 -8.80 -15.01 0.23
C GLY A 421 -10.19 -14.40 0.43
N ASP A 422 -10.88 -14.11 -0.66
CA ASP A 422 -12.27 -13.63 -0.59
C ASP A 422 -13.20 -14.75 -0.09
N PRO A 423 -13.89 -14.57 1.06
CA PRO A 423 -14.86 -15.55 1.54
C PRO A 423 -16.05 -15.72 0.61
N GLY A 424 -16.38 -14.72 -0.21
CA GLY A 424 -17.63 -14.64 -0.97
C GLY A 424 -18.81 -14.22 -0.10
N ASP A 425 -20.02 -14.51 -0.56
CA ASP A 425 -21.24 -14.40 0.25
C ASP A 425 -21.41 -15.70 1.05
N ARG A 426 -22.01 -15.64 2.25
CA ARG A 426 -22.44 -16.83 2.99
C ARG A 426 -23.33 -17.76 2.14
N ALA A 427 -24.13 -17.20 1.22
CA ALA A 427 -24.96 -17.99 0.32
C ALA A 427 -24.18 -18.64 -0.83
N ASN A 428 -23.03 -18.09 -1.20
CA ASN A 428 -22.18 -18.59 -2.30
C ASN A 428 -20.69 -18.37 -1.94
N PRO A 429 -20.14 -19.18 -1.02
CA PRO A 429 -18.78 -18.99 -0.56
C PRO A 429 -17.77 -19.44 -1.61
N PHE A 430 -16.69 -18.68 -1.77
CA PHE A 430 -15.58 -19.09 -2.65
C PHE A 430 -14.59 -20.04 -1.97
N LEU A 431 -14.63 -20.11 -0.64
CA LEU A 431 -13.69 -20.81 0.23
C LEU A 431 -14.41 -21.63 1.29
N ASP A 432 -13.71 -22.59 1.88
CA ASP A 432 -14.14 -23.21 3.13
C ASP A 432 -14.08 -22.16 4.26
N LEU A 433 -15.24 -21.70 4.70
CA LEU A 433 -15.35 -20.66 5.73
C LEU A 433 -14.78 -21.11 7.08
N GLY A 434 -14.90 -22.39 7.43
CA GLY A 434 -14.34 -22.92 8.68
C GLY A 434 -12.81 -22.92 8.68
N ALA A 435 -12.19 -23.26 7.55
CA ALA A 435 -10.75 -23.18 7.38
C ALA A 435 -10.23 -21.74 7.36
N LEU A 436 -10.98 -20.82 6.73
CA LEU A 436 -10.65 -19.39 6.74
C LEU A 436 -10.74 -18.82 8.16
N ASP A 437 -11.84 -19.10 8.87
CA ASP A 437 -12.04 -18.64 10.25
C ASP A 437 -10.97 -19.19 11.20
N ALA A 438 -10.59 -20.47 11.05
CA ALA A 438 -9.48 -21.06 11.81
C ALA A 438 -8.15 -20.36 11.52
N THR A 439 -7.87 -20.04 10.25
CA THR A 439 -6.65 -19.31 9.84
C THR A 439 -6.61 -17.91 10.46
N VAL A 440 -7.73 -17.19 10.43
CA VAL A 440 -7.85 -15.87 11.06
C VAL A 440 -7.70 -15.98 12.59
N ALA A 441 -8.32 -16.97 13.23
CA ALA A 441 -8.20 -17.20 14.66
C ALA A 441 -6.74 -17.48 15.08
N ASP A 442 -6.01 -18.31 14.33
CA ASP A 442 -4.59 -18.59 14.57
C ASP A 442 -3.76 -17.30 14.44
N LEU A 443 -3.96 -16.50 13.39
CA LEU A 443 -3.28 -15.21 13.20
C LEU A 443 -3.54 -14.20 14.33
N LEU A 444 -4.67 -14.31 15.03
CA LEU A 444 -5.05 -13.44 16.15
C LEU A 444 -4.69 -14.03 17.53
N SER A 445 -4.25 -15.28 17.62
CA SER A 445 -3.96 -15.97 18.89
C SER A 445 -2.59 -15.57 19.48
N PRO A 446 -2.55 -15.15 20.76
CA PRO A 446 -1.29 -14.98 21.50
C PRO A 446 -0.48 -16.29 21.63
N GLU A 447 -1.16 -17.42 21.83
CA GLU A 447 -0.54 -18.74 21.98
C GLU A 447 0.15 -19.18 20.69
N TYR A 448 -0.54 -18.98 19.56
CA TYR A 448 0.03 -19.28 18.25
C TYR A 448 1.21 -18.35 17.92
N ALA A 449 1.11 -17.05 18.24
CA ALA A 449 2.23 -16.12 18.11
C ALA A 449 3.44 -16.55 18.96
N ALA A 450 3.23 -17.03 20.20
CA ALA A 450 4.29 -17.55 21.05
C ALA A 450 4.94 -18.82 20.48
N ALA A 451 4.14 -19.72 19.87
CA ALA A 451 4.65 -20.90 19.19
C ALA A 451 5.53 -20.53 17.98
N LEU A 452 5.11 -19.55 17.17
CA LEU A 452 5.90 -19.01 16.06
C LEU A 452 7.19 -18.35 16.56
N VAL A 453 7.16 -17.63 17.67
CA VAL A 453 8.36 -17.05 18.29
C VAL A 453 9.33 -18.16 18.71
N ALA A 454 8.84 -19.21 19.36
CA ALA A 454 9.65 -20.33 19.82
C ALA A 454 10.30 -21.13 18.67
N SER A 455 9.74 -21.08 17.46
CA SER A 455 10.33 -21.74 16.29
C SER A 455 11.43 -20.90 15.62
N THR A 456 11.54 -19.60 15.90
CA THR A 456 12.56 -18.72 15.29
C THR A 456 13.95 -18.87 15.93
N LEU A 457 15.00 -18.72 15.12
CA LEU A 457 16.40 -18.75 15.57
C LEU A 457 16.96 -17.33 15.58
N ASP A 458 17.70 -16.93 16.62
CA ASP A 458 18.27 -15.58 16.71
C ASP A 458 19.52 -15.37 15.83
N ASN A 459 20.17 -16.46 15.41
CA ASN A 459 21.45 -16.44 14.69
C ASN A 459 21.36 -16.96 13.24
N ALA A 460 20.16 -17.34 12.78
CA ALA A 460 19.95 -17.92 11.46
C ALA A 460 18.51 -17.71 11.00
N THR A 461 18.29 -17.85 9.68
CA THR A 461 16.97 -17.96 9.08
C THR A 461 16.70 -19.40 8.71
N ARG A 462 15.43 -19.83 8.75
CA ARG A 462 15.05 -21.17 8.27
C ARG A 462 14.88 -21.21 6.75
N PRO A 463 14.99 -22.39 6.12
CA PRO A 463 14.51 -22.63 4.77
C PRO A 463 13.05 -22.22 4.61
N GLN A 464 12.70 -21.78 3.40
CA GLN A 464 11.39 -21.19 3.14
C GLN A 464 10.20 -22.14 3.39
N VAL A 465 10.40 -23.44 3.18
CA VAL A 465 9.39 -24.48 3.40
C VAL A 465 9.07 -24.73 4.88
N GLU A 466 9.88 -24.19 5.80
CA GLU A 466 9.70 -24.39 7.24
C GLU A 466 8.91 -23.25 7.91
N TYR A 467 8.62 -22.15 7.22
CA TYR A 467 7.72 -21.12 7.76
C TYR A 467 6.29 -21.66 7.69
N GLY A 468 5.49 -21.42 8.75
CA GLY A 468 4.20 -22.09 9.06
C GLY A 468 3.03 -21.91 8.08
N GLY A 469 3.28 -21.69 6.79
CA GLY A 469 2.28 -21.67 5.75
C GLY A 469 1.90 -23.09 5.30
N ARG A 470 0.59 -23.37 5.19
CA ARG A 470 0.06 -24.56 4.49
C ARG A 470 0.37 -24.52 2.98
N HIS A 471 0.68 -23.34 2.46
CA HIS A 471 1.09 -23.07 1.09
C HIS A 471 2.35 -22.19 1.13
N GLY A 472 3.35 -22.49 0.29
CA GLY A 472 4.62 -21.75 0.26
C GLY A 472 4.44 -20.27 -0.11
N PRO A 473 5.43 -19.39 0.16
CA PRO A 473 5.26 -17.95 -0.03
C PRO A 473 5.12 -17.52 -1.50
N ALA A 474 4.25 -16.55 -1.82
CA ALA A 474 4.11 -15.99 -3.18
C ALA A 474 5.14 -14.91 -3.52
N TYR A 475 5.22 -14.61 -4.82
CA TYR A 475 5.88 -13.42 -5.36
C TYR A 475 5.20 -12.18 -4.76
N LEU A 476 6.00 -11.19 -4.38
CA LEU A 476 5.52 -9.81 -4.31
C LEU A 476 6.12 -9.14 -5.55
N PRO A 477 5.31 -8.78 -6.57
CA PRO A 477 5.76 -7.85 -7.59
C PRO A 477 6.26 -6.56 -6.93
N ASP A 478 7.04 -5.76 -7.66
CA ASP A 478 7.33 -4.39 -7.25
C ASP A 478 6.02 -3.59 -7.16
N ASP A 479 5.41 -3.60 -5.96
CA ASP A 479 4.21 -2.85 -5.63
C ASP A 479 4.55 -1.36 -5.57
N ASN A 480 3.94 -0.61 -6.48
CA ASN A 480 4.06 0.83 -6.55
C ASN A 480 2.71 1.43 -6.96
N GLY A 481 1.66 1.25 -6.16
CA GLY A 481 0.42 1.97 -6.41
C GLY A 481 -0.63 1.87 -5.31
N THR A 482 -0.51 2.63 -4.22
CA THR A 482 -1.56 2.71 -3.20
C THR A 482 -1.46 4.03 -2.45
N SER A 483 -2.60 4.63 -2.13
CA SER A 483 -2.70 5.78 -1.23
C SER A 483 -3.41 5.39 0.07
N HIS A 484 -2.98 5.98 1.18
CA HIS A 484 -3.64 5.82 2.47
C HIS A 484 -4.02 7.18 3.04
N LEU A 485 -5.18 7.26 3.67
CA LEU A 485 -5.63 8.43 4.41
C LEU A 485 -6.16 8.03 5.78
N SER A 486 -5.97 8.92 6.74
CA SER A 486 -6.45 8.79 8.11
C SER A 486 -7.00 10.10 8.60
N ILE A 487 -8.22 10.05 9.14
CA ILE A 487 -8.98 11.23 9.49
C ILE A 487 -9.67 11.02 10.82
N VAL A 488 -9.64 12.06 11.66
CA VAL A 488 -10.44 12.15 12.88
C VAL A 488 -11.13 13.51 12.88
N ASP A 489 -12.45 13.54 13.11
CA ASP A 489 -13.21 14.79 13.19
C ASP A 489 -13.39 15.29 14.63
N ALA A 490 -14.03 16.46 14.77
CA ALA A 490 -14.31 17.10 16.07
C ALA A 490 -15.17 16.24 17.01
N GLU A 491 -16.05 15.40 16.44
CA GLU A 491 -16.94 14.51 17.18
C GLU A 491 -16.26 13.18 17.54
N ARG A 492 -15.01 12.97 17.14
CA ARG A 492 -14.24 11.72 17.32
C ARG A 492 -14.75 10.56 16.46
N ASN A 493 -15.48 10.86 15.37
CA ASN A 493 -15.58 9.89 14.30
C ASN A 493 -14.22 9.81 13.59
N ALA A 494 -13.92 8.65 13.03
CA ALA A 494 -12.67 8.44 12.33
C ALA A 494 -12.80 7.51 11.15
N VAL A 495 -11.89 7.71 10.21
CA VAL A 495 -11.75 6.92 8.99
C VAL A 495 -10.28 6.54 8.82
N SER A 496 -10.02 5.27 8.58
CA SER A 496 -8.76 4.75 8.06
C SER A 496 -9.09 4.09 6.74
N MET A 497 -8.60 4.65 5.64
CA MET A 497 -8.94 4.21 4.30
C MET A 497 -7.69 4.00 3.47
N THR A 498 -7.64 2.87 2.80
CA THR A 498 -6.61 2.57 1.80
C THR A 498 -7.31 2.41 0.45
N THR A 499 -6.82 3.12 -0.57
CA THR A 499 -7.33 3.11 -1.94
C THR A 499 -6.21 2.85 -2.93
N THR A 500 -6.52 2.16 -4.01
CA THR A 500 -5.53 1.68 -4.98
C THR A 500 -6.12 1.53 -6.39
N ILE A 501 -5.23 1.50 -7.37
CA ILE A 501 -5.47 0.97 -8.73
C ILE A 501 -4.52 -0.21 -9.03
N ASN A 502 -4.02 -0.85 -7.98
CA ASN A 502 -2.91 -1.81 -7.89
C ASN A 502 -1.51 -1.24 -8.17
N THR A 503 -1.02 -1.37 -9.41
CA THR A 503 0.36 -0.98 -9.72
C THR A 503 0.44 0.44 -10.26
N GLY A 504 1.65 0.93 -10.52
CA GLY A 504 1.89 2.27 -11.06
C GLY A 504 1.07 2.54 -12.32
N PHE A 505 0.10 3.46 -12.24
CA PHE A 505 -0.86 3.76 -13.32
C PHE A 505 -1.75 2.57 -13.74
N GLY A 506 -1.98 1.61 -12.86
CA GLY A 506 -2.91 0.48 -13.05
C GLY A 506 -2.65 -0.30 -14.33
N SER A 507 -3.72 -0.61 -15.07
CA SER A 507 -3.67 -1.32 -16.36
C SER A 507 -3.04 -0.52 -17.50
N LYS A 508 -2.67 0.74 -17.26
CA LYS A 508 -2.29 1.73 -18.28
C LYS A 508 -3.43 2.13 -19.23
N VAL A 509 -4.64 1.59 -19.04
CA VAL A 509 -5.82 1.92 -19.84
C VAL A 509 -6.50 3.16 -19.28
N VAL A 510 -6.59 4.20 -20.11
CA VAL A 510 -7.46 5.35 -19.87
C VAL A 510 -8.68 5.24 -20.78
N SER A 511 -9.88 5.18 -20.19
CA SER A 511 -11.13 5.19 -20.94
C SER A 511 -11.28 6.53 -21.67
N GLN A 512 -11.49 6.49 -22.98
CA GLN A 512 -11.60 7.70 -23.80
C GLN A 512 -12.95 8.42 -23.60
N SER A 513 -13.99 7.67 -23.25
CA SER A 513 -15.32 8.21 -22.99
C SER A 513 -15.42 8.89 -21.61
N THR A 514 -14.72 8.35 -20.60
CA THR A 514 -14.82 8.85 -19.21
C THR A 514 -13.59 9.59 -18.71
N GLY A 515 -12.42 9.37 -19.32
CA GLY A 515 -11.13 9.87 -18.82
C GLY A 515 -10.60 9.12 -17.59
N ILE A 516 -11.25 8.03 -17.17
CA ILE A 516 -10.86 7.21 -16.02
C ILE A 516 -9.64 6.36 -16.39
N LEU A 517 -8.59 6.44 -15.55
CA LEU A 517 -7.48 5.49 -15.55
C LEU A 517 -7.88 4.26 -14.74
N LEU A 518 -7.77 3.07 -15.33
CA LEU A 518 -8.33 1.84 -14.78
C LEU A 518 -7.29 0.97 -14.07
N ASN A 519 -7.71 0.32 -12.99
CA ASN A 519 -6.91 -0.62 -12.21
C ASN A 519 -6.36 -1.80 -13.04
N ASN A 520 -5.34 -2.46 -12.51
CA ASN A 520 -4.93 -3.80 -12.92
C ASN A 520 -5.15 -4.83 -11.79
N GLU A 521 -6.29 -4.76 -11.09
CA GLU A 521 -6.49 -5.55 -9.87
C GLU A 521 -6.59 -7.06 -10.12
N MET A 522 -6.84 -7.47 -11.36
CA MET A 522 -6.83 -8.90 -11.71
C MET A 522 -5.46 -9.55 -11.50
N ASP A 523 -4.38 -8.76 -11.43
CA ASP A 523 -3.01 -9.19 -11.10
C ASP A 523 -2.87 -9.76 -9.68
N ASP A 524 -3.69 -9.30 -8.73
CA ASP A 524 -3.59 -9.76 -7.35
C ASP A 524 -4.10 -11.19 -7.16
N PHE A 525 -4.77 -11.78 -8.16
CA PHE A 525 -5.14 -13.19 -8.13
C PHE A 525 -3.93 -14.10 -8.40
N SER A 526 -3.94 -15.26 -7.76
CA SER A 526 -3.00 -16.33 -8.07
C SER A 526 -3.32 -16.98 -9.43
N ILE A 527 -2.27 -17.27 -10.20
CA ILE A 527 -2.37 -17.92 -11.52
C ILE A 527 -2.02 -19.42 -11.36
N PRO A 528 -2.89 -20.36 -11.76
CA PRO A 528 -2.61 -21.79 -11.62
C PRO A 528 -1.34 -22.22 -12.35
N GLY A 529 -0.50 -23.00 -11.68
CA GLY A 529 0.69 -23.61 -12.27
C GLY A 529 1.81 -22.63 -12.65
N ALA A 530 1.66 -21.33 -12.37
CA ALA A 530 2.72 -20.34 -12.51
C ALA A 530 3.42 -20.17 -11.14
N PRO A 531 4.55 -20.86 -10.89
CA PRO A 531 5.32 -20.60 -9.69
C PRO A 531 5.91 -19.19 -9.75
N ASN A 532 6.11 -18.57 -8.60
CA ASN A 532 6.87 -17.32 -8.57
C ASN A 532 8.34 -17.51 -9.00
N VAL A 533 9.09 -16.41 -9.08
CA VAL A 533 10.54 -16.41 -9.38
C VAL A 533 11.39 -17.25 -8.42
N TYR A 534 10.83 -17.67 -7.28
CA TYR A 534 11.47 -18.56 -6.29
C TYR A 534 10.96 -20.01 -6.36
N GLY A 535 10.15 -20.37 -7.37
CA GLY A 535 9.67 -21.75 -7.60
C GLY A 535 8.47 -22.18 -6.75
N LEU A 536 7.68 -21.25 -6.20
CA LEU A 536 6.68 -21.54 -5.17
C LEU A 536 5.26 -21.61 -5.73
N ALA A 537 4.47 -22.53 -5.18
CA ALA A 537 3.11 -22.80 -5.63
C ALA A 537 2.17 -21.59 -5.41
N PRO A 538 1.28 -21.30 -6.36
CA PRO A 538 0.27 -20.26 -6.22
C PRO A 538 -0.75 -20.59 -5.11
N SER A 539 -1.42 -19.57 -4.54
CA SER A 539 -2.47 -19.80 -3.54
C SER A 539 -3.78 -20.20 -4.22
N GLU A 540 -4.22 -21.43 -3.99
CA GLU A 540 -5.52 -21.90 -4.51
C GLU A 540 -6.69 -21.09 -3.95
N THR A 541 -6.58 -20.65 -2.69
CA THR A 541 -7.59 -19.79 -2.04
C THR A 541 -7.75 -18.43 -2.73
N ASN A 542 -6.76 -18.04 -3.53
CA ASN A 542 -6.76 -16.78 -4.27
C ASN A 542 -6.76 -16.99 -5.80
N TYR A 543 -7.25 -18.13 -6.30
CA TYR A 543 -7.49 -18.28 -7.74
C TYR A 543 -8.66 -17.43 -8.24
N ILE A 544 -8.57 -17.03 -9.52
CA ILE A 544 -9.58 -16.22 -10.22
C ILE A 544 -10.90 -16.98 -10.32
N ARG A 545 -11.99 -16.31 -9.97
CA ARG A 545 -13.38 -16.75 -10.18
C ARG A 545 -14.24 -15.54 -10.57
N PRO A 546 -15.25 -15.70 -11.44
CA PRO A 546 -16.28 -14.68 -11.67
C PRO A 546 -16.85 -14.14 -10.36
N GLY A 547 -16.98 -12.81 -10.24
CA GLY A 547 -17.56 -12.16 -9.06
C GLY A 547 -16.71 -12.18 -7.79
N LYS A 548 -15.52 -12.80 -7.83
CA LYS A 548 -14.61 -12.86 -6.68
C LYS A 548 -13.75 -11.62 -6.59
N LYS A 549 -13.35 -11.26 -5.38
CA LYS A 549 -12.39 -10.20 -5.08
C LYS A 549 -10.98 -10.77 -4.87
N PRO A 550 -9.93 -10.14 -5.39
CA PRO A 550 -8.57 -10.62 -5.17
C PRO A 550 -8.09 -10.33 -3.74
N LEU A 551 -7.26 -11.24 -3.19
CA LEU A 551 -6.59 -11.05 -1.90
C LEU A 551 -5.71 -9.81 -1.94
N SER A 552 -5.85 -8.94 -0.93
CA SER A 552 -5.16 -7.66 -0.89
C SER A 552 -4.18 -7.57 0.28
N SER A 553 -3.10 -6.83 0.07
CA SER A 553 -2.15 -6.44 1.13
C SER A 553 -2.59 -5.21 1.92
N MET A 554 -3.58 -4.45 1.42
CA MET A 554 -4.13 -3.28 2.12
C MET A 554 -4.67 -3.71 3.48
N SER A 555 -4.24 -3.02 4.55
CA SER A 555 -4.56 -3.36 5.93
C SER A 555 -4.89 -2.09 6.74
N PRO A 556 -5.98 -1.37 6.43
CA PRO A 556 -6.37 -0.21 7.23
C PRO A 556 -6.60 -0.63 8.68
N MET A 557 -6.13 0.21 9.62
CA MET A 557 -6.04 -0.14 11.02
C MET A 557 -6.27 1.10 11.90
N MET A 558 -6.97 0.91 13.02
CA MET A 558 -7.11 1.91 14.07
C MET A 558 -6.66 1.34 15.40
N VAL A 559 -5.91 2.13 16.16
CA VAL A 559 -5.49 1.76 17.52
C VAL A 559 -6.29 2.57 18.52
N LEU A 560 -6.94 1.86 19.44
CA LEU A 560 -7.74 2.41 20.52
C LEU A 560 -6.99 2.29 21.84
N GLU A 561 -6.95 3.40 22.56
CA GLU A 561 -6.50 3.47 23.95
C GLU A 561 -7.69 3.12 24.88
N GLU A 562 -7.46 2.20 25.82
CA GLU A 562 -8.41 1.96 26.91
C GLU A 562 -8.30 3.10 27.93
N ASP A 563 -9.42 3.66 28.39
CA ASP A 563 -9.43 4.64 29.48
C ASP A 563 -9.08 3.93 30.81
N GLU A 564 -7.95 4.29 31.43
CA GLU A 564 -7.52 3.76 32.74
C GLU A 564 -8.57 3.92 33.85
N GLU A 565 -9.52 4.86 33.72
CA GLU A 565 -10.57 5.10 34.71
C GLU A 565 -11.70 4.06 34.69
N ALA A 566 -11.89 3.31 33.60
CA ALA A 566 -12.95 2.30 33.51
C ALA A 566 -12.66 1.03 34.34
N GLY A 567 -11.41 0.84 34.79
CA GLY A 567 -10.99 -0.32 35.58
C GLY A 567 -11.31 -0.24 37.08
N SER A 568 -11.82 0.89 37.59
CA SER A 568 -12.01 1.11 39.04
C SER A 568 -13.47 1.15 39.51
N GLY A 569 -14.46 0.94 38.63
CA GLY A 569 -15.86 0.91 39.06
C GLY A 569 -16.84 0.53 37.96
N ALA A 570 -17.04 -0.77 37.72
CA ALA A 570 -18.22 -1.26 37.02
C ALA A 570 -18.52 -2.71 37.42
N GLY A 571 -19.22 -2.86 38.55
CA GLY A 571 -20.16 -3.97 38.71
C GLY A 571 -21.33 -3.77 37.74
N GLU A 572 -21.80 -4.87 37.16
CA GLU A 572 -23.08 -5.08 36.48
C GLU A 572 -23.79 -3.85 35.88
N GLY A 573 -23.65 -3.66 34.56
CA GLY A 573 -24.57 -2.82 33.77
C GLY A 573 -23.94 -2.15 32.55
N GLY A 574 -24.28 -2.63 31.35
CA GLY A 574 -24.20 -1.91 30.07
C GLY A 574 -22.84 -1.34 29.67
N LYS A 575 -22.05 -2.11 28.89
CA LYS A 575 -20.78 -1.65 28.30
C LYS A 575 -21.01 -0.48 27.33
N LYS A 576 -20.91 0.75 27.82
CA LYS A 576 -20.50 1.92 27.00
C LYS A 576 -18.97 1.96 27.03
N SER A 577 -18.33 1.48 25.96
CA SER A 577 -16.86 1.55 25.82
C SER A 577 -16.46 2.98 25.45
N ASN A 578 -16.07 3.77 26.44
CA ASN A 578 -15.38 5.05 26.25
C ASN A 578 -13.90 4.77 25.93
N SER A 579 -13.60 4.36 24.70
CA SER A 579 -12.21 4.18 24.23
C SER A 579 -11.77 5.41 23.42
N LYS A 580 -10.58 5.95 23.70
CA LYS A 580 -10.03 7.12 22.97
C LYS A 580 -9.25 6.66 21.74
N LEU A 581 -9.50 7.29 20.60
CA LEU A 581 -8.72 7.10 19.37
C LEU A 581 -7.40 7.88 19.45
N LYS A 582 -6.29 7.30 18.98
CA LYS A 582 -4.96 7.95 18.98
C LYS A 582 -4.48 8.34 17.60
#